data_AF-A0A2K6D7I0-F1
#
_entry.id   AF-A0A2K6D7I0-F1
#
_cell.length_a   1.000
_cell.length_b   1.000
_cell.length_c   1.000
_cell.angle_alpha   90.00
_cell.angle_beta   90.00
_cell.angle_gamma   90.00
#
_symmetry.space_group_name_H-M   'P 1'
#
loop_
_entity.id
_entity.type
_entity.pdbx_description
1 polymer ?
#
loop_
_entity_poly.entity_id
_entity_poly.type
_entity_poly.pdbx_seq_one_letter_code
_entity_poly.pdbx_strand_id
1 'polypeptide(L)'
;MQEKRPSPSASSPSCPIPQTLQETLAELLLQKVPGPGGLIRGLVSPVEGPRGLLSPCSHFCSAMEVPAPAEVLGGPEPLMQCTAWLNAYFHQPEAVEELPVPALHHPIFQQESFTRQVLWKLLKVVKFGEVISYQQLAALAGNPKAARAVGGAMRNNPVPILIPCHRVVCSSGAVGNYSGGLAVKEWLLVHEGHRAGKPGLGGSSGLAEAWLKRAGATSGSLPAGRN
;
A
#
# COMPACT_ATOMS: atom_id res chain seq x y z
N MET A 1 37.20 22.77 -12.44
CA MET A 1 36.23 22.94 -11.33
C MET A 1 35.14 21.91 -11.54
N GLN A 2 35.18 20.80 -10.79
CA GLN A 2 34.15 19.76 -10.86
C GLN A 2 33.00 20.15 -9.93
N GLU A 3 31.83 20.33 -10.52
CA GLU A 3 30.59 20.65 -9.82
C GLU A 3 30.13 19.40 -9.04
N LYS A 4 30.31 19.41 -7.72
CA LYS A 4 29.76 18.41 -6.81
C LYS A 4 28.24 18.47 -6.90
N ARG A 5 27.61 17.45 -7.48
CA ARG A 5 26.17 17.21 -7.28
C ARG A 5 25.91 16.94 -5.80
N PRO A 6 24.90 17.57 -5.18
CA PRO A 6 24.50 17.20 -3.83
C PRO A 6 23.83 15.81 -3.86
N SER A 7 24.33 14.93 -3.00
CA SER A 7 23.76 13.60 -2.70
C SER A 7 22.42 13.76 -1.96
N PRO A 8 21.35 13.03 -2.31
CA PRO A 8 20.09 13.09 -1.59
C PRO A 8 20.16 12.16 -0.37
N SER A 9 20.76 12.64 0.73
CA SER A 9 20.56 12.03 2.05
C SER A 9 19.49 12.82 2.80
N ALA A 10 18.24 12.64 2.39
CA ALA A 10 17.09 13.03 3.18
C ALA A 10 16.35 11.74 3.54
N SER A 11 16.73 11.15 4.67
CA SER A 11 15.91 10.15 5.34
C SER A 11 14.53 10.76 5.56
N SER A 12 13.53 10.31 4.81
CA SER A 12 12.14 10.72 4.99
C SER A 12 11.76 10.49 6.45
N PRO A 13 11.25 11.49 7.18
CA PRO A 13 10.78 11.28 8.54
C PRO A 13 9.61 10.30 8.46
N SER A 14 9.83 9.07 8.96
CA SER A 14 8.76 8.09 9.07
C SER A 14 7.68 8.68 9.96
N CYS A 15 6.49 8.93 9.41
CA CYS A 15 5.35 9.32 10.23
C CYS A 15 5.01 8.10 11.10
N PRO A 16 5.17 8.17 12.44
CA PRO A 16 4.83 7.04 13.28
C PRO A 16 3.34 6.73 13.11
N ILE A 17 2.99 5.46 12.90
CA ILE A 17 1.59 5.02 12.83
C ILE A 17 0.96 5.30 14.21
N PRO A 18 -0.11 6.10 14.33
CA PRO A 18 -0.83 6.27 15.60
C PRO A 18 -1.31 4.90 16.13
N GLN A 19 -1.21 4.65 17.44
CA GLN A 19 -1.57 3.35 18.03
C GLN A 19 -2.97 2.85 17.64
N THR A 20 -3.96 3.75 17.61
CA THR A 20 -5.34 3.42 17.18
C THR A 20 -5.41 2.96 15.71
N LEU A 21 -4.55 3.49 14.85
CA LEU A 21 -4.42 3.04 13.46
C LEU A 21 -3.60 1.77 13.34
N GLN A 22 -2.62 1.52 14.22
CA GLN A 22 -1.88 0.25 14.26
C GLN A 22 -2.83 -0.91 14.54
N GLU A 23 -3.74 -0.77 15.51
CA GLU A 23 -4.73 -1.79 15.82
C GLU A 23 -5.68 -2.04 14.65
N THR A 24 -6.22 -0.97 14.06
CA THR A 24 -7.13 -1.08 12.90
C THR A 24 -6.42 -1.72 11.69
N LEU A 25 -5.16 -1.38 11.47
CA LEU A 25 -4.34 -1.94 10.39
C LEU A 25 -3.97 -3.40 10.65
N ALA A 26 -3.63 -3.74 11.91
CA ALA A 26 -3.42 -5.12 12.34
C ALA A 26 -4.68 -5.95 12.12
N GLU A 27 -5.86 -5.45 12.53
CA GLU A 27 -7.13 -6.14 12.34
C GLU A 27 -7.46 -6.34 10.86
N LEU A 28 -7.28 -5.30 10.04
CA LEU A 28 -7.47 -5.40 8.59
C LEU A 28 -6.58 -6.50 7.99
N LEU A 29 -5.30 -6.54 8.37
CA LEU A 29 -4.36 -7.54 7.89
C LEU A 29 -4.69 -8.94 8.44
N LEU A 30 -5.03 -9.07 9.73
CA LEU A 30 -5.42 -10.33 10.37
C LEU A 30 -6.67 -10.95 9.74
N GLN A 31 -7.64 -10.13 9.34
CA GLN A 31 -8.88 -10.60 8.69
C GLN A 31 -8.66 -11.13 7.27
N LYS A 32 -7.55 -10.74 6.63
CA LYS A 32 -7.36 -10.87 5.17
C LYS A 32 -6.15 -11.72 4.81
N VAL A 33 -5.08 -11.63 5.59
CA VAL A 33 -3.83 -12.36 5.42
C VAL A 33 -3.82 -13.55 6.38
N PRO A 34 -3.91 -14.80 5.90
CA PRO A 34 -3.80 -15.96 6.76
C PRO A 34 -2.37 -16.08 7.32
N GLY A 35 -2.23 -16.27 8.64
CA GLY A 35 -0.93 -16.42 9.29
C GLY A 35 -0.99 -16.34 10.82
N PRO A 36 0.12 -16.62 11.51
CA PRO A 36 0.19 -16.48 12.97
C PRO A 36 -0.01 -15.01 13.35
N GLY A 37 -1.07 -14.71 14.09
CA GLY A 37 -1.51 -13.33 14.32
C GLY A 37 -0.49 -12.44 15.05
N GLY A 38 0.44 -13.03 15.80
CA GLY A 38 1.56 -12.31 16.42
C GLY A 38 2.50 -11.67 15.39
N LEU A 39 2.73 -12.32 14.25
CA LEU A 39 3.59 -11.80 13.18
C LEU A 39 2.97 -10.56 12.53
N ILE A 40 1.67 -10.59 12.25
CA ILE A 40 0.93 -9.47 11.65
C ILE A 40 0.90 -8.27 12.60
N ARG A 41 0.71 -8.49 13.91
CA ARG A 41 0.76 -7.42 14.92
C ARG A 41 2.16 -6.81 15.05
N GLY A 42 3.22 -7.62 14.91
CA GLY A 42 4.60 -7.13 14.92
C GLY A 42 4.92 -6.19 13.75
N LEU A 43 4.36 -6.43 12.56
CA LEU A 43 4.61 -5.64 11.35
C LEU A 43 4.10 -4.18 11.41
N VAL A 44 3.12 -3.91 12.27
CA VAL A 44 2.53 -2.57 12.43
C VAL A 44 2.87 -1.91 13.76
N SER A 45 3.64 -2.60 14.61
CA SER A 45 4.13 -2.06 15.89
C SER A 45 5.43 -1.29 15.68
N PRO A 46 5.75 -0.27 16.50
CA PRO A 46 7.04 0.39 16.42
C PRO A 46 8.16 -0.62 16.71
N VAL A 47 9.23 -0.59 15.93
CA VAL A 47 10.49 -1.22 16.33
C VAL A 47 10.96 -0.44 17.56
N GLU A 48 10.82 -1.00 18.77
CA GLU A 48 11.46 -0.40 19.94
C GLU A 48 12.98 -0.41 19.67
N GLY A 49 13.53 0.76 19.37
CA GLY A 49 14.98 0.94 19.27
C GLY A 49 15.63 0.57 20.60
N PRO A 50 16.93 0.20 20.60
CA PRO A 50 17.63 -0.13 21.83
C PRO A 50 17.48 1.02 22.83
N ARG A 51 16.92 0.70 24.00
CA ARG A 51 16.69 1.65 25.10
C ARG A 51 18.03 2.23 25.58
N GLY A 52 18.45 3.32 24.96
CA GLY A 52 19.54 4.17 25.42
C GLY A 52 18.97 5.38 26.14
N LEU A 53 19.18 5.42 27.47
CA LEU A 53 19.06 6.53 28.41
C LEU A 53 18.39 7.83 27.92
N LEU A 54 17.29 8.25 28.58
CA LEU A 54 17.12 9.56 29.25
C LEU A 54 15.75 9.65 29.98
N SER A 55 15.82 9.62 31.33
CA SER A 55 14.98 10.21 32.42
C SER A 55 13.44 10.32 32.39
N PRO A 56 12.79 10.42 33.58
CA PRO A 56 11.45 9.90 33.82
C PRO A 56 10.35 10.97 33.79
N CYS A 57 9.29 10.71 33.03
CA CYS A 57 7.95 11.18 33.39
C CYS A 57 7.17 9.97 33.88
N SER A 58 7.15 9.79 35.19
CA SER A 58 6.25 8.90 35.90
C SER A 58 4.82 9.31 35.61
N HIS A 59 4.04 8.50 34.90
CA HIS A 59 2.62 8.23 35.16
C HIS A 59 2.22 6.97 34.38
N PHE A 60 2.07 5.88 35.15
CA PHE A 60 1.21 4.74 34.91
C PHE A 60 1.29 4.05 33.53
N CYS A 61 2.12 3.02 33.43
CA CYS A 61 1.79 1.87 32.59
C CYS A 61 2.34 0.62 33.25
N SER A 62 1.42 -0.20 33.78
CA SER A 62 1.74 -1.52 34.32
C SER A 62 2.45 -2.32 33.23
N ALA A 63 3.67 -2.74 33.51
CA ALA A 63 4.45 -3.62 32.66
C ALA A 63 3.72 -4.97 32.58
N MET A 64 2.92 -5.16 31.54
CA MET A 64 2.49 -6.50 31.15
C MET A 64 3.70 -7.15 30.48
N GLU A 65 4.10 -8.30 31.03
CA GLU A 65 5.20 -9.12 30.52
C GLU A 65 5.10 -9.27 29.00
N VAL A 66 6.16 -8.82 28.33
CA VAL A 66 6.40 -9.05 26.92
C VAL A 66 6.69 -10.55 26.77
N PRO A 67 5.84 -11.34 26.09
CA PRO A 67 6.27 -12.67 25.72
C PRO A 67 7.41 -12.53 24.71
N ALA A 68 8.46 -13.30 24.99
CA ALA A 68 9.72 -13.52 24.28
C ALA A 68 9.70 -13.35 22.74
N PRO A 69 10.85 -13.01 22.12
CA PRO A 69 10.96 -12.68 20.70
C PRO A 69 10.35 -13.77 19.81
N ALA A 70 9.70 -13.31 18.74
CA ALA A 70 8.97 -14.11 17.77
C ALA A 70 9.73 -15.37 17.29
N GLU A 71 9.50 -16.50 17.96
CA GLU A 71 9.87 -17.83 17.47
C GLU A 71 8.87 -18.29 16.41
N VAL A 72 8.90 -17.71 15.21
CA VAL A 72 8.52 -18.42 13.98
C VAL A 72 9.37 -17.89 12.81
N LEU A 73 10.67 -18.11 12.86
CA LEU A 73 11.52 -18.10 11.65
C LEU A 73 11.38 -19.46 10.96
N GLY A 74 10.20 -19.73 10.38
CA GLY A 74 9.91 -21.01 9.74
C GLY A 74 8.45 -21.12 9.30
N GLY A 75 8.13 -20.54 8.15
CA GLY A 75 6.82 -20.66 7.52
C GLY A 75 6.96 -20.92 6.01
N PRO A 76 5.87 -21.27 5.31
CA PRO A 76 5.85 -21.32 3.85
C PRO A 76 6.49 -20.08 3.23
N GLU A 77 7.34 -20.26 2.22
CA GLU A 77 8.10 -19.19 1.57
C GLU A 77 7.25 -17.93 1.24
N PRO A 78 6.01 -18.03 0.72
CA PRO A 78 5.19 -16.85 0.45
C PRO A 78 4.84 -16.02 1.69
N LEU A 79 4.72 -16.63 2.87
CA LEU A 79 4.46 -15.89 4.11
C LEU A 79 5.71 -15.14 4.59
N MET A 80 6.89 -15.74 4.43
CA MET A 80 8.15 -15.06 4.73
C MET A 80 8.38 -13.86 3.81
N GLN A 81 8.13 -14.04 2.50
CA GLN A 81 8.19 -12.96 1.51
C GLN A 81 7.18 -11.85 1.82
N CYS A 82 5.93 -12.20 2.16
CA CYS A 82 4.90 -11.22 2.53
C CYS A 82 5.31 -10.40 3.76
N THR A 83 5.88 -11.06 4.77
CA THR A 83 6.36 -10.42 6.00
C THR A 83 7.51 -9.46 5.70
N ALA A 84 8.51 -9.91 4.94
CA ALA A 84 9.63 -9.07 4.52
C ALA A 84 9.16 -7.86 3.71
N TRP A 85 8.21 -8.06 2.79
CA TRP A 85 7.64 -7.01 1.97
C TRP A 85 6.88 -5.96 2.80
N LEU A 86 6.03 -6.39 3.73
CA LEU A 86 5.29 -5.48 4.61
C LEU A 86 6.23 -4.71 5.54
N ASN A 87 7.26 -5.37 6.07
CA ASN A 87 8.26 -4.71 6.90
C ASN A 87 9.00 -3.60 6.13
N ALA A 88 9.42 -3.89 4.89
CA ALA A 88 10.01 -2.88 4.03
C ALA A 88 9.01 -1.76 3.70
N TYR A 89 7.74 -2.08 3.43
CA TYR A 89 6.72 -1.07 3.15
C TYR A 89 6.62 -0.01 4.23
N PHE A 90 6.63 -0.39 5.52
CA PHE A 90 6.50 0.56 6.62
C PHE A 90 7.83 1.20 7.04
N HIS A 91 8.96 0.48 6.96
CA HIS A 91 10.20 0.91 7.58
C HIS A 91 11.32 1.28 6.60
N GLN A 92 11.27 0.76 5.37
CA GLN A 92 12.29 0.95 4.32
C GLN A 92 11.60 1.06 2.95
N PRO A 93 10.74 2.08 2.74
CA PRO A 93 9.91 2.18 1.54
C PRO A 93 10.71 2.20 0.24
N GLU A 94 11.96 2.66 0.28
CA GLU A 94 12.91 2.63 -0.83
C GLU A 94 13.27 1.20 -1.31
N ALA A 95 13.21 0.21 -0.42
CA ALA A 95 13.55 -1.18 -0.74
C ALA A 95 12.36 -2.00 -1.27
N VAL A 96 11.13 -1.47 -1.19
CA VAL A 96 9.89 -2.20 -1.53
C VAL A 96 9.88 -2.68 -2.98
N GLU A 97 10.41 -1.90 -3.90
CA GLU A 97 10.42 -2.25 -5.33
C GLU A 97 11.43 -3.35 -5.68
N GLU A 98 12.43 -3.58 -4.82
CA GLU A 98 13.46 -4.60 -4.99
C GLU A 98 13.01 -5.98 -4.47
N LEU A 99 12.01 -6.01 -3.60
CA LEU A 99 11.53 -7.24 -2.98
C LEU A 99 10.56 -8.01 -3.88
N PRO A 100 10.64 -9.36 -3.86
CA PRO A 100 9.70 -10.19 -4.62
C PRO A 100 8.30 -10.07 -4.04
N VAL A 101 7.31 -9.95 -4.91
CA VAL A 101 5.90 -10.08 -4.53
C VAL A 101 5.60 -11.56 -4.28
N PRO A 102 5.03 -11.93 -3.11
CA PRO A 102 4.73 -13.31 -2.79
C PRO A 102 3.67 -13.91 -3.73
N ALA A 103 3.76 -15.22 -3.94
CA ALA A 103 2.74 -15.95 -4.72
C ALA A 103 1.36 -15.87 -4.05
N LEU A 104 0.33 -15.50 -4.82
CA LEU A 104 -1.04 -15.30 -4.34
C LEU A 104 -1.93 -16.49 -4.73
N HIS A 105 -2.40 -17.26 -3.73
CA HIS A 105 -3.20 -18.47 -3.93
C HIS A 105 -4.70 -18.35 -3.59
N HIS A 106 -5.18 -17.16 -3.20
CA HIS A 106 -6.58 -16.95 -2.84
C HIS A 106 -7.53 -17.28 -4.02
N PRO A 107 -8.73 -17.87 -3.81
CA PRO A 107 -9.65 -18.27 -4.88
C PRO A 107 -9.98 -17.19 -5.92
N ILE A 108 -10.03 -15.91 -5.51
CA ILE A 108 -10.20 -14.75 -6.40
C ILE A 108 -9.16 -14.71 -7.53
N PHE A 109 -7.95 -15.24 -7.32
CA PHE A 109 -6.88 -15.25 -8.32
C PHE A 109 -6.83 -16.53 -9.17
N GLN A 110 -7.52 -17.59 -8.75
CA GLN A 110 -7.49 -18.89 -9.42
C GLN A 110 -8.32 -18.93 -10.71
N GLN A 111 -9.37 -18.11 -10.80
CA GLN A 111 -10.24 -18.04 -11.98
C GLN A 111 -10.21 -16.66 -12.64
N GLU A 112 -10.34 -16.62 -13.96
CA GLU A 112 -10.41 -15.36 -14.70
C GLU A 112 -11.72 -14.62 -14.36
N SER A 113 -11.59 -13.34 -14.01
CA SER A 113 -12.72 -12.48 -13.66
C SER A 113 -12.33 -11.01 -13.76
N PHE A 114 -13.30 -10.12 -13.92
CA PHE A 114 -13.03 -8.68 -13.91
C PHE A 114 -12.35 -8.25 -12.59
N THR A 115 -12.78 -8.79 -11.45
CA THR A 115 -12.14 -8.55 -10.15
C THR A 115 -10.67 -8.94 -10.16
N ARG A 116 -10.33 -10.14 -10.69
CA ARG A 116 -8.94 -10.58 -10.82
C ARG A 116 -8.12 -9.62 -11.67
N GLN A 117 -8.64 -9.25 -12.85
CA GLN A 117 -7.94 -8.34 -13.77
C GLN A 117 -7.67 -6.98 -13.13
N VAL A 118 -8.67 -6.40 -12.46
CA VAL A 118 -8.53 -5.14 -11.74
C VAL A 118 -7.44 -5.23 -10.68
N LEU A 119 -7.46 -6.26 -9.82
CA LEU A 119 -6.48 -6.43 -8.75
C LEU A 119 -5.06 -6.66 -9.28
N TRP A 120 -4.90 -7.46 -10.35
CA TRP A 120 -3.61 -7.68 -11.00
C TRP A 120 -3.07 -6.44 -11.72
N LYS A 121 -3.93 -5.68 -12.42
CA LYS A 121 -3.52 -4.42 -13.04
C LYS A 121 -3.09 -3.42 -11.97
N LEU A 122 -3.83 -3.31 -10.88
CA LEU A 122 -3.49 -2.44 -9.76
C LEU A 122 -2.12 -2.80 -9.17
N LEU A 123 -1.88 -4.08 -8.85
CA LEU A 123 -0.61 -4.58 -8.33
C LEU A 123 0.58 -4.31 -9.26
N LYS A 124 0.41 -4.53 -10.57
CA LYS A 124 1.50 -4.40 -11.54
C LYS A 124 1.83 -2.95 -11.87
N VAL A 125 0.81 -2.10 -11.98
CA VAL A 125 0.93 -0.79 -12.63
C VAL A 125 1.16 0.34 -11.62
N VAL A 126 0.49 0.33 -10.46
CA VAL A 126 0.46 1.47 -9.54
C VAL A 126 1.51 1.31 -8.44
N LYS A 127 2.58 2.10 -8.51
CA LYS A 127 3.74 2.01 -7.61
C LYS A 127 3.58 2.87 -6.36
N PHE A 128 4.56 2.77 -5.45
CA PHE A 128 4.59 3.54 -4.21
C PHE A 128 4.58 5.04 -4.49
N GLY A 129 3.70 5.80 -3.82
CA GLY A 129 3.53 7.24 -4.03
C GLY A 129 2.67 7.61 -5.24
N GLU A 130 2.17 6.62 -6.00
CA GLU A 130 1.27 6.84 -7.12
C GLU A 130 -0.19 6.58 -6.74
N VAL A 131 -1.13 7.32 -7.32
CA VAL A 131 -2.58 7.10 -7.13
C VAL A 131 -3.28 6.98 -8.46
N ILE A 132 -4.31 6.14 -8.55
CA ILE A 132 -5.11 5.97 -9.77
C ILE A 132 -6.59 6.19 -9.49
N SER A 133 -7.33 6.79 -10.44
CA SER A 133 -8.79 6.89 -10.29
C SER A 133 -9.50 5.56 -10.58
N TYR A 134 -10.69 5.37 -10.00
CA TYR A 134 -11.56 4.23 -10.32
C TYR A 134 -11.83 4.10 -11.83
N GLN A 135 -12.03 5.22 -12.53
CA GLN A 135 -12.28 5.25 -13.97
C GLN A 135 -11.04 4.83 -14.77
N GLN A 136 -9.86 5.33 -14.41
CA GLN A 136 -8.61 4.95 -15.07
C GLN A 136 -8.31 3.46 -14.87
N LEU A 137 -8.50 2.93 -13.65
CA LEU A 137 -8.29 1.52 -13.38
C LEU A 137 -9.30 0.64 -14.13
N ALA A 138 -10.56 1.09 -14.28
CA ALA A 138 -11.56 0.39 -15.07
C ALA A 138 -11.15 0.31 -16.55
N ALA A 139 -10.62 1.41 -17.10
CA ALA A 139 -10.08 1.44 -18.46
C ALA A 139 -8.86 0.52 -18.62
N LEU A 140 -7.92 0.52 -17.67
CA LEU A 140 -6.77 -0.40 -17.66
C LEU A 140 -7.17 -1.87 -17.55
N ALA A 141 -8.30 -2.16 -16.92
CA ALA A 141 -8.90 -3.48 -16.83
C ALA A 141 -9.81 -3.82 -18.03
N GLY A 142 -9.80 -3.01 -19.09
CA GLY A 142 -10.50 -3.31 -20.35
C GLY A 142 -11.97 -2.89 -20.41
N ASN A 143 -12.52 -2.24 -19.36
CA ASN A 143 -13.89 -1.73 -19.38
C ASN A 143 -13.97 -0.31 -18.78
N PRO A 144 -13.80 0.74 -19.60
CA PRO A 144 -13.81 2.14 -19.13
C PRO A 144 -15.10 2.57 -18.41
N LYS A 145 -16.21 1.87 -18.62
CA LYS A 145 -17.52 2.18 -17.98
C LYS A 145 -17.71 1.46 -16.64
N ALA A 146 -16.76 0.64 -16.20
CA ALA A 146 -16.90 -0.25 -15.04
C ALA A 146 -16.35 0.32 -13.71
N ALA A 147 -16.27 1.65 -13.55
CA ALA A 147 -15.72 2.27 -12.33
C ALA A 147 -16.42 1.79 -11.03
N ARG A 148 -17.74 1.58 -11.05
CA ARG A 148 -18.48 1.03 -9.91
C ARG A 148 -18.07 -0.41 -9.58
N ALA A 149 -17.83 -1.24 -10.60
CA ALA A 149 -17.38 -2.61 -10.41
C ALA A 149 -15.93 -2.66 -9.87
N VAL A 150 -15.07 -1.71 -10.26
CA VAL A 150 -13.75 -1.53 -9.64
C VAL A 150 -13.88 -1.26 -8.14
N GLY A 151 -14.81 -0.40 -7.71
CA GLY A 151 -15.09 -0.18 -6.29
C GLY A 151 -15.50 -1.47 -5.55
N GLY A 152 -16.28 -2.34 -6.18
CA GLY A 152 -16.60 -3.67 -5.67
C GLY A 152 -15.36 -4.57 -5.56
N ALA A 153 -14.50 -4.59 -6.58
CA ALA A 153 -13.25 -5.34 -6.57
C ALA A 153 -12.31 -4.91 -5.44
N MET A 154 -12.23 -3.60 -5.14
CA MET A 154 -11.41 -3.08 -4.03
C MET A 154 -11.87 -3.62 -2.68
N ARG A 155 -13.19 -3.71 -2.44
CA ARG A 155 -13.75 -4.27 -1.21
C ARG A 155 -13.42 -5.76 -1.04
N ASN A 156 -13.28 -6.47 -2.14
CA ASN A 156 -13.00 -7.90 -2.17
C ASN A 156 -11.49 -8.23 -2.24
N ASN A 157 -10.61 -7.23 -2.15
CA ASN A 157 -9.17 -7.47 -2.11
C ASN A 157 -8.80 -8.31 -0.87
N PRO A 158 -8.26 -9.54 -1.03
CA PRO A 158 -7.89 -10.39 0.08
C PRO A 158 -6.51 -10.06 0.65
N VAL A 159 -5.72 -9.18 0.03
CA VAL A 159 -4.36 -8.82 0.48
C VAL A 159 -4.16 -7.30 0.38
N PRO A 160 -4.81 -6.51 1.26
CA PRO A 160 -4.66 -5.06 1.27
C PRO A 160 -3.19 -4.66 1.51
N ILE A 161 -2.85 -3.43 1.12
CA ILE A 161 -1.47 -2.86 1.14
C ILE A 161 -0.58 -3.50 0.06
N LEU A 162 -0.41 -4.81 0.07
CA LEU A 162 0.34 -5.55 -0.96
C LEU A 162 -0.28 -5.35 -2.34
N ILE A 163 -1.59 -5.61 -2.46
CA ILE A 163 -2.38 -5.06 -3.56
C ILE A 163 -2.90 -3.70 -3.10
N PRO A 164 -2.43 -2.59 -3.70
CA PRO A 164 -2.53 -1.27 -3.10
C PRO A 164 -3.90 -0.62 -3.38
N CYS A 165 -4.98 -1.21 -2.86
CA CYS A 165 -6.34 -0.67 -3.02
C CYS A 165 -6.54 0.69 -2.36
N HIS A 166 -5.67 1.09 -1.42
CA HIS A 166 -5.65 2.43 -0.84
C HIS A 166 -5.21 3.51 -1.84
N ARG A 167 -4.47 3.16 -2.91
CA ARG A 167 -4.07 4.07 -3.99
C ARG A 167 -5.19 4.36 -5.00
N VAL A 168 -6.33 3.69 -4.91
CA VAL A 168 -7.46 3.91 -5.81
C VAL A 168 -8.38 5.00 -5.26
N VAL A 169 -8.45 6.15 -5.93
CA VAL A 169 -9.09 7.39 -5.44
C VAL A 169 -10.19 7.90 -6.38
N CYS A 170 -10.96 8.90 -5.95
CA CYS A 170 -11.95 9.55 -6.81
C CYS A 170 -11.26 10.43 -7.87
N SER A 171 -11.83 10.51 -9.08
CA SER A 171 -11.35 11.42 -10.14
C SER A 171 -11.41 12.90 -9.74
N SER A 172 -12.23 13.26 -8.75
CA SER A 172 -12.29 14.60 -8.15
C SER A 172 -11.07 14.95 -7.27
N GLY A 173 -10.17 13.99 -7.03
CA GLY A 173 -9.05 14.14 -6.10
C GLY A 173 -9.40 13.87 -4.64
N ALA A 174 -10.64 13.48 -4.34
CA ALA A 174 -11.03 12.99 -3.02
C ALA A 174 -10.51 11.55 -2.79
N VAL A 175 -10.18 11.23 -1.54
CA VAL A 175 -9.61 9.93 -1.13
C VAL A 175 -10.54 8.75 -1.46
N GLY A 176 -11.86 8.92 -1.26
CA GLY A 176 -12.84 7.87 -1.50
C GLY A 176 -12.84 6.77 -0.43
N ASN A 177 -13.70 5.76 -0.60
CA ASN A 177 -13.95 4.77 0.43
C ASN A 177 -12.81 3.73 0.58
N TYR A 178 -12.74 3.08 1.75
CA TYR A 178 -11.77 2.03 2.06
C TYR A 178 -12.37 0.96 2.98
N SER A 179 -12.04 -0.32 2.74
CA SER A 179 -12.53 -1.43 3.57
C SER A 179 -11.97 -1.41 5.00
N GLY A 180 -10.75 -0.88 5.19
CA GLY A 180 -10.14 -0.70 6.50
C GLY A 180 -10.47 0.63 7.18
N GLY A 181 -11.46 1.37 6.68
CA GLY A 181 -11.81 2.70 7.21
C GLY A 181 -11.02 3.85 6.58
N LEU A 182 -11.65 5.04 6.55
CA LEU A 182 -11.10 6.22 5.87
C LEU A 182 -9.76 6.68 6.46
N ALA A 183 -9.64 6.69 7.79
CA ALA A 183 -8.44 7.13 8.49
C ALA A 183 -7.20 6.29 8.12
N VAL A 184 -7.37 4.97 7.95
CA VAL A 184 -6.28 4.08 7.50
C VAL A 184 -5.84 4.42 6.07
N LYS A 185 -6.80 4.66 5.17
CA LYS A 185 -6.47 5.02 3.78
C LYS A 185 -5.75 6.34 3.68
N GLU A 186 -6.20 7.35 4.43
CA GLU A 186 -5.54 8.66 4.50
C GLU A 186 -4.12 8.53 5.05
N TRP A 187 -3.94 7.77 6.13
CA TRP A 187 -2.63 7.53 6.71
C TRP A 187 -1.69 6.82 5.72
N LEU A 188 -2.15 5.77 5.03
CA LEU A 188 -1.35 5.06 4.03
C LEU A 188 -0.93 5.98 2.88
N LEU A 189 -1.82 6.87 2.42
CA LEU A 189 -1.46 7.86 1.40
C LEU A 189 -0.43 8.87 1.92
N VAL A 190 -0.56 9.31 3.17
CA VAL A 190 0.42 10.22 3.79
C VAL A 190 1.78 9.54 3.94
N HIS A 191 1.81 8.27 4.36
CA HIS A 191 3.02 7.44 4.41
C HIS A 191 3.72 7.35 3.05
N GLU A 192 2.95 7.34 1.97
CA GLU A 192 3.45 7.35 0.59
C GLU A 192 3.79 8.76 0.04
N GLY A 193 3.77 9.80 0.88
CA GLY A 193 4.18 11.16 0.52
C GLY A 193 3.06 12.10 0.07
N HIS A 194 1.79 11.68 0.16
CA HIS A 194 0.66 12.58 -0.09
C HIS A 194 0.41 13.53 1.09
N ARG A 195 -0.05 14.76 0.80
CA ARG A 195 -0.33 15.75 1.84
C ARG A 195 -1.69 15.51 2.49
N ALA A 196 -1.74 15.43 3.82
CA ALA A 196 -2.98 15.34 4.57
C ALA A 196 -3.89 16.56 4.30
N GLY A 197 -5.19 16.31 4.07
CA GLY A 197 -6.23 17.36 4.08
C GLY A 197 -6.39 18.24 2.83
N LYS A 198 -5.77 17.92 1.68
CA LYS A 198 -6.05 18.65 0.43
C LYS A 198 -6.93 17.85 -0.54
N PRO A 199 -8.11 18.36 -0.94
CA PRO A 199 -8.82 17.84 -2.11
C PRO A 199 -7.98 18.21 -3.34
N GLY A 200 -7.30 17.22 -3.92
CA GLY A 200 -6.34 17.49 -4.99
C GLY A 200 -5.31 16.39 -5.23
N LEU A 201 -5.60 15.13 -4.94
CA LEU A 201 -4.73 14.00 -5.33
C LEU A 201 -4.68 13.77 -6.85
N GLY A 202 -5.40 14.57 -7.64
CA GLY A 202 -5.38 14.53 -9.09
C GLY A 202 -4.28 15.40 -9.66
N GLY A 203 -3.20 14.78 -10.15
CA GLY A 203 -2.31 15.47 -11.08
C GLY A 203 -0.86 14.98 -11.08
N SER A 204 -0.56 14.06 -11.98
CA SER A 204 0.77 14.00 -12.61
C SER A 204 0.59 13.38 -14.00
N SER A 205 0.47 14.25 -14.99
CA SER A 205 0.41 13.88 -16.42
C SER A 205 1.56 12.94 -16.83
N GLY A 206 2.70 12.98 -16.14
CA GLY A 206 3.82 12.05 -16.33
C GLY A 206 3.61 10.63 -15.80
N LEU A 207 2.79 10.43 -14.75
CA LEU A 207 2.54 9.07 -14.20
C LEU A 207 1.56 8.28 -15.07
N ALA A 208 0.62 8.96 -15.73
CA ALA A 208 -0.31 8.31 -16.64
C ALA A 208 0.42 7.61 -17.80
N GLU A 209 1.44 8.26 -18.37
CA GLU A 209 2.24 7.67 -19.44
C GLU A 209 3.14 6.53 -18.94
N ALA A 210 3.71 6.67 -17.73
CA ALA A 210 4.46 5.59 -17.08
C ALA A 210 3.57 4.36 -16.80
N TRP A 211 2.31 4.56 -16.42
CA TRP A 211 1.35 3.45 -16.30
C TRP A 211 1.06 2.77 -17.63
N LEU A 212 0.83 3.53 -18.69
CA LEU A 212 0.55 2.97 -20.02
C LEU A 212 1.72 2.11 -20.51
N LYS A 213 2.96 2.58 -20.31
CA LYS A 213 4.18 1.81 -20.61
C LYS A 213 4.24 0.51 -19.80
N ARG A 214 4.01 0.57 -18.48
CA ARG A 214 3.99 -0.61 -17.59
C ARG A 214 2.83 -1.57 -17.88
N ALA A 215 1.70 -1.05 -18.34
CA ALA A 215 0.50 -1.82 -18.68
C ALA A 215 0.64 -2.56 -20.02
N GLY A 216 1.69 -2.29 -20.80
CA GLY A 216 1.94 -2.90 -22.11
C GLY A 216 1.11 -2.32 -23.24
N ALA A 217 0.57 -1.10 -23.11
CA ALA A 217 -0.20 -0.46 -24.16
C ALA A 217 0.75 0.08 -25.24
N THR A 218 0.77 -0.56 -26.42
CA THR A 218 1.25 0.09 -27.64
C THR A 218 0.35 1.28 -27.93
N SER A 219 0.96 2.42 -28.27
CA SER A 219 0.28 3.68 -28.55
C SER A 219 -0.73 3.53 -29.70
N GLY A 220 -1.98 3.23 -29.38
CA GLY A 220 -3.12 3.42 -30.28
C GLY A 220 -3.55 4.88 -30.22
N SER A 221 -3.33 5.61 -31.31
CA SER A 221 -3.82 6.98 -31.50
C SER A 221 -5.31 7.08 -31.18
N LEU A 222 -5.67 8.06 -30.36
CA LEU A 222 -7.06 8.51 -30.20
C LEU A 222 -7.55 9.04 -31.56
N PRO A 223 -8.69 8.59 -32.11
CA PRO A 223 -9.27 9.25 -33.28
C PRO A 223 -9.80 10.62 -32.85
N ALA A 224 -9.35 11.67 -33.53
CA ALA A 224 -9.88 13.01 -33.41
C ALA A 224 -11.38 12.99 -33.72
N GLY A 225 -12.20 13.21 -32.70
CA GLY A 225 -13.64 13.39 -32.87
C GLY A 225 -13.91 14.70 -33.59
N ARG A 226 -14.55 14.61 -34.76
CA ARG A 226 -15.28 15.72 -35.39
C ARG A 226 -16.54 15.99 -34.58
N ASN A 227 -16.78 17.25 -34.27
CA ASN A 227 -18.10 17.90 -34.35
C ASN A 227 -17.85 19.38 -34.67
#